data_AF-A0A6H5K785-F1
#
_entry.id   AF-A0A6H5K785-F1
#
_cell.length_a   1.000
_cell.length_b   1.000
_cell.length_c   1.000
_cell.angle_alpha   90.00
_cell.angle_beta   90.00
_cell.angle_gamma   90.00
#
_symmetry.space_group_name_H-M   'P 1'
#
loop_
_entity.id
_entity.type
_entity.pdbx_description
1 polymer ?
#
loop_
_entity_poly.entity_id
_entity_poly.type
_entity_poly.pdbx_seq_one_letter_code
_entity_poly.pdbx_strand_id
1 'polypeptide(L)'
;MPMGEDPRHGLLVALVVGLVGVLLLIFAALAVAPVLVIVLGLMTYVVWWYVSREDTSYMHHAQEHENRFWTTVAFCFSGALVFVHDSPVALGQWSPVLGFLFVMMFTFSVHSYDRQHDEIRSLELGVGRSLASVSDSGAWVPADYPSVRASRPLGGPCPSSAHTRRPRRARSGSQLHRSRIGRAPNFRPSVESSTMLHSSVQDKCRRISLCLSKLDNRLVATNLNHMLWADMVQNLEKEIVNILSDADPSELNYMLPKIGLGLLFYKVKDHAPINLHRTRLLNVLADNRISDLNVTSRALVLDALQQLKLSAHKDSETYAKKIILKTKGDDLSELKSLTDAKGDIHSIHKLVYRDIKDVAVREEVLKHIANQAKVQAAHMRLGTRTGSRRSGKAWRKILSDVDDTLTSSARNASTLLLCEVLV
;
A
#
# COMPACT_ATOMS: atom_id res chain seq x y z
N MET A 1 35.85 36.11 -19.94
CA MET A 1 35.13 35.21 -19.02
C MET A 1 33.64 35.38 -19.28
N PRO A 2 32.90 34.39 -19.80
CA PRO A 2 31.46 34.52 -19.95
C PRO A 2 30.80 34.34 -18.57
N MET A 3 29.99 35.34 -18.19
CA MET A 3 29.16 35.34 -16.99
C MET A 3 28.15 34.19 -17.09
N GLY A 4 28.18 33.27 -16.13
CA GLY A 4 27.21 32.16 -16.06
C GLY A 4 25.81 32.70 -15.80
N GLU A 5 24.91 32.55 -16.78
CA GLU A 5 23.50 32.88 -16.60
C GLU A 5 22.87 31.93 -15.57
N ASP A 6 22.28 32.50 -14.52
CA ASP A 6 21.58 31.74 -13.48
C ASP A 6 20.38 31.01 -14.09
N PRO A 7 20.25 29.67 -13.95
CA PRO A 7 19.19 28.87 -14.59
C PRO A 7 17.76 29.27 -14.16
N ARG A 8 17.64 30.05 -13.08
CA ARG A 8 16.38 30.62 -12.59
C ARG A 8 15.84 31.72 -13.51
N HIS A 9 16.72 32.43 -14.22
CA HIS A 9 16.33 33.49 -15.16
C HIS A 9 15.72 32.87 -16.42
N GLY A 10 16.32 31.79 -16.95
CA GLY A 10 15.74 31.03 -18.05
C GLY A 10 14.36 30.47 -17.73
N LEU A 11 14.17 29.95 -16.51
CA LEU A 11 12.85 29.48 -16.05
C LEU A 11 11.82 30.63 -15.94
N LEU A 12 12.22 31.77 -15.38
CA LEU A 12 11.33 32.92 -15.23
C LEU A 12 10.91 33.50 -16.58
N VAL A 13 11.85 33.61 -17.53
CA VAL A 13 11.56 34.04 -18.91
C VAL A 13 10.62 33.06 -19.59
N ALA A 14 10.85 31.74 -19.46
CA ALA A 14 9.96 30.73 -20.02
C ALA A 14 8.53 30.81 -19.45
N LEU A 15 8.38 31.07 -18.15
CA LEU A 15 7.07 31.25 -17.51
C LEU A 15 6.34 32.50 -18.01
N VAL A 16 7.04 33.62 -18.15
CA VAL A 16 6.46 34.88 -18.65
C VAL A 16 6.06 34.73 -20.12
N VAL A 17 6.93 34.16 -20.96
CA VAL A 17 6.63 33.89 -22.37
C VAL A 17 5.44 32.93 -22.49
N GLY A 18 5.40 31.89 -21.66
CA GLY A 18 4.27 30.96 -21.59
C GLY A 18 2.95 31.65 -21.22
N LEU A 19 2.98 32.51 -20.20
CA LEU A 19 1.79 33.27 -19.77
C LEU A 19 1.29 34.21 -20.88
N VAL A 20 2.18 34.95 -21.52
CA VAL A 20 1.85 35.83 -22.64
C VAL A 20 1.28 35.02 -23.81
N GLY A 21 1.87 33.86 -24.12
CA GLY A 21 1.37 32.96 -25.17
C GLY A 21 -0.05 32.46 -24.88
N VAL A 22 -0.36 32.08 -23.64
CA VAL A 22 -1.70 31.67 -23.22
C VAL A 22 -2.70 32.84 -23.35
N LEU A 23 -2.32 34.04 -22.93
CA LEU A 23 -3.18 35.23 -23.07
C LEU A 23 -3.49 35.55 -24.53
N LEU A 24 -2.48 35.49 -25.41
CA LEU A 24 -2.69 35.71 -26.85
C LEU A 24 -3.60 34.64 -27.46
N LEU A 25 -3.49 33.39 -27.02
CA LEU A 25 -4.39 32.31 -27.46
C LEU A 25 -5.83 32.56 -27.03
N ILE A 26 -6.05 33.03 -25.80
CA ILE A 26 -7.39 33.39 -25.30
C ILE A 26 -7.97 34.54 -26.14
N PHE A 27 -7.18 35.58 -26.45
CA PHE A 27 -7.63 36.68 -27.31
C PHE A 27 -7.94 36.23 -28.73
N ALA A 28 -7.13 35.35 -29.30
CA ALA A 28 -7.38 34.75 -30.61
C ALA A 28 -8.67 33.91 -30.61
N ALA A 29 -8.90 33.12 -29.55
CA ALA A 29 -10.11 32.33 -29.41
C ALA A 29 -11.36 33.23 -29.22
N LEU A 30 -11.27 34.31 -28.45
CA LEU A 30 -12.34 35.31 -28.29
C LEU A 30 -12.70 35.99 -29.61
N ALA A 31 -11.72 36.18 -30.51
CA ALA A 31 -11.97 36.75 -31.84
C ALA A 31 -12.75 35.79 -32.76
N VAL A 32 -12.61 34.48 -32.57
CA VAL A 32 -13.24 33.45 -33.42
C VAL A 32 -14.59 32.98 -32.86
N ALA A 33 -14.65 32.70 -31.56
CA ALA A 33 -15.82 32.13 -30.88
C ALA A 33 -16.06 32.81 -29.52
N PRO A 34 -16.47 34.10 -29.52
CA PRO A 34 -16.58 34.90 -28.29
C PRO A 34 -17.55 34.30 -27.27
N VAL A 35 -18.70 33.78 -27.70
CA VAL A 35 -19.75 33.25 -26.82
C VAL A 35 -19.27 31.94 -26.18
N LEU A 36 -18.73 31.01 -26.97
CA LEU A 36 -18.19 29.76 -26.44
C LEU A 36 -17.05 30.03 -25.43
N VAL A 37 -16.13 30.93 -25.75
CA VAL A 37 -14.99 31.23 -24.87
C VAL A 37 -15.43 31.88 -23.55
N ILE A 38 -16.42 32.79 -23.59
CA ILE A 38 -16.99 33.37 -22.37
C ILE A 38 -17.67 32.30 -21.51
N VAL A 39 -18.44 31.40 -22.12
CA VAL A 39 -19.13 30.31 -21.40
C VAL A 39 -18.13 29.35 -20.78
N LEU A 40 -17.09 28.93 -21.52
CA LEU A 40 -16.03 28.07 -20.99
C LEU A 40 -15.20 28.77 -19.91
N GLY A 41 -14.97 30.09 -20.04
CA GLY A 41 -14.32 30.91 -19.03
C GLY A 41 -15.11 30.97 -17.73
N LEU A 42 -16.43 31.19 -17.82
CA LEU A 42 -17.33 31.15 -16.66
C LEU A 42 -17.33 29.77 -15.99
N MET A 43 -17.39 28.70 -16.78
CA MET A 43 -17.32 27.34 -16.25
C MET A 43 -15.99 27.06 -15.56
N THR A 44 -14.88 27.48 -16.15
CA THR A 44 -13.54 27.35 -15.56
C THR A 44 -13.44 28.14 -14.25
N TYR A 45 -14.05 29.32 -14.19
CA TYR A 45 -14.15 30.10 -12.96
C TYR A 45 -14.97 29.38 -11.87
N VAL A 46 -16.11 28.76 -12.23
CA VAL A 46 -16.93 27.98 -11.30
C VAL A 46 -16.16 26.75 -10.78
N VAL A 47 -15.44 26.05 -11.65
CA VAL A 47 -14.57 24.93 -11.25
C VAL A 47 -13.43 25.40 -10.35
N TRP A 48 -12.75 26.49 -10.71
CA TRP A 48 -11.71 27.09 -9.88
C TRP A 48 -12.25 27.52 -8.51
N TRP A 49 -13.42 28.14 -8.47
CA TRP A 49 -14.08 28.57 -7.23
C TRP A 49 -14.46 27.39 -6.35
N TYR A 50 -14.96 26.31 -6.95
CA TYR A 50 -15.28 25.06 -6.27
C TYR A 50 -14.03 24.40 -5.68
N VAL A 51 -12.97 24.23 -6.48
CA VAL A 51 -11.70 23.61 -6.04
C VAL A 51 -10.97 24.48 -5.02
N SER A 52 -10.98 25.81 -5.15
CA SER A 52 -10.30 26.71 -4.22
C SER A 52 -10.96 26.77 -2.84
N ARG A 53 -12.18 26.24 -2.68
CA ARG A 53 -12.93 26.22 -1.42
C ARG A 53 -13.04 24.84 -0.77
N GLU A 54 -12.30 23.86 -1.28
CA GLU A 54 -12.29 22.46 -0.82
C GLU A 54 -12.08 22.34 0.70
N ASP A 55 -11.25 23.22 1.30
CA ASP A 55 -10.91 23.16 2.73
C ASP A 55 -11.91 23.87 3.67
N THR A 56 -12.88 24.63 3.17
CA THR A 56 -13.70 25.56 4.00
C THR A 56 -15.20 25.39 3.91
N SER A 57 -15.72 24.62 2.94
CA SER A 57 -17.16 24.55 2.67
C SER A 57 -17.76 23.19 3.03
N TYR A 58 -18.85 23.21 3.82
CA TYR A 58 -19.71 22.05 4.14
C TYR A 58 -20.19 21.27 2.90
N MET A 59 -20.13 21.88 1.71
CA MET A 59 -20.51 21.30 0.42
C MET A 59 -19.61 20.13 -0.03
N HIS A 60 -18.39 20.01 0.51
CA HIS A 60 -17.44 18.93 0.16
C HIS A 60 -17.55 17.68 1.05
N HIS A 61 -18.47 17.66 2.02
CA HIS A 61 -18.57 16.54 2.97
C HIS A 61 -19.53 15.42 2.53
N ALA A 62 -20.38 15.69 1.53
CA ALA A 62 -21.29 14.70 0.98
C ALA A 62 -20.83 14.34 -0.43
N GLN A 63 -20.29 13.12 -0.58
CA GLN A 63 -19.78 12.56 -1.84
C GLN A 63 -20.76 12.73 -3.00
N GLU A 64 -22.06 12.56 -2.75
CA GLU A 64 -23.08 12.73 -3.78
C GLU A 64 -23.11 14.13 -4.40
N HIS A 65 -22.65 15.16 -3.70
CA HIS A 65 -22.59 16.52 -4.23
C HIS A 65 -21.41 16.72 -5.19
N GLU A 66 -20.28 16.05 -4.98
CA GLU A 66 -19.13 16.09 -5.88
C GLU A 66 -19.48 15.43 -7.23
N ASN A 67 -20.08 14.24 -7.19
CA ASN A 67 -20.46 13.52 -8.41
C ASN A 67 -21.56 14.27 -9.18
N ARG A 68 -22.51 14.89 -8.47
CA ARG A 68 -23.53 15.76 -9.09
C ARG A 68 -22.88 16.98 -9.72
N PHE A 69 -21.92 17.62 -9.03
CA PHE A 69 -21.19 18.77 -9.55
C PHE A 69 -20.45 18.43 -10.86
N TRP A 70 -19.66 17.36 -10.89
CA TRP A 70 -18.93 16.95 -12.10
C TRP A 70 -19.85 16.55 -13.23
N THR A 71 -20.98 15.89 -12.94
CA THR A 71 -22.00 15.57 -13.93
C THR A 71 -22.64 16.84 -14.51
N THR A 72 -22.94 17.84 -13.67
CA THR A 72 -23.46 19.14 -14.12
C THR A 72 -22.44 19.91 -14.96
N VAL A 73 -21.16 19.90 -14.59
CA VAL A 73 -20.08 20.50 -15.38
C VAL A 73 -19.96 19.79 -16.74
N ALA A 74 -20.02 18.46 -16.79
CA ALA A 74 -19.98 17.72 -18.06
C ALA A 74 -21.18 18.03 -18.98
N PHE A 75 -22.37 18.18 -18.40
CA PHE A 75 -23.59 18.55 -19.12
C PHE A 75 -23.49 19.96 -19.70
N CYS A 76 -23.10 20.95 -18.88
CA CYS A 76 -22.93 22.33 -19.33
C CYS A 76 -21.83 22.46 -20.39
N PHE A 77 -20.72 21.72 -20.25
CA PHE A 77 -19.60 21.74 -21.18
C PHE A 77 -20.00 21.16 -22.55
N SER A 78 -20.61 19.96 -22.56
CA SER A 78 -21.07 19.34 -23.80
C SER A 78 -22.20 20.14 -24.44
N GLY A 79 -23.10 20.72 -23.65
CA GLY A 79 -24.14 21.64 -24.12
C GLY A 79 -23.54 22.88 -24.78
N ALA A 80 -22.51 23.49 -24.17
CA ALA A 80 -21.81 24.63 -24.74
C ALA A 80 -21.13 24.28 -26.09
N LEU A 81 -20.48 23.12 -26.18
CA LEU A 81 -19.87 22.67 -27.43
C LEU A 81 -20.88 22.37 -28.53
N VAL A 82 -22.04 21.82 -28.19
CA VAL A 82 -22.99 21.33 -29.19
C VAL A 82 -23.98 22.39 -29.66
N PHE A 83 -24.42 23.28 -28.75
CA PHE A 83 -25.54 24.20 -29.02
C PHE A 83 -25.13 25.67 -29.16
N VAL A 84 -23.92 26.06 -28.75
CA VAL A 84 -23.47 27.45 -28.96
C VAL A 84 -23.17 27.65 -30.45
N HIS A 85 -23.68 28.75 -31.00
CA HIS A 85 -23.65 29.05 -32.42
C HIS A 85 -22.24 29.21 -33.01
N ASP A 86 -21.31 29.77 -32.24
CA ASP A 86 -19.92 29.97 -32.65
C ASP A 86 -18.99 28.80 -32.27
N SER A 87 -19.56 27.68 -31.81
CA SER A 87 -18.80 26.47 -31.53
C SER A 87 -18.33 25.80 -32.82
N PRO A 88 -17.09 25.27 -32.88
CA PRO A 88 -16.60 24.51 -34.02
C PRO A 88 -17.37 23.20 -34.25
N VAL A 89 -18.09 22.69 -33.23
CA VAL A 89 -18.85 21.44 -33.34
C VAL A 89 -20.28 21.70 -33.79
N ALA A 90 -20.98 22.66 -33.15
CA ALA A 90 -22.33 23.16 -33.46
C ALA A 90 -23.38 22.11 -33.92
N LEU A 91 -23.22 20.83 -33.55
CA LEU A 91 -24.02 19.71 -34.04
C LEU A 91 -25.52 19.89 -33.73
N GLY A 92 -25.83 20.55 -32.62
CA GLY A 92 -27.19 20.84 -32.18
C GLY A 92 -27.92 21.84 -33.08
N GLN A 93 -27.19 22.64 -33.87
CA GLN A 93 -27.76 23.54 -34.87
C GLN A 93 -28.22 22.77 -36.12
N TRP A 94 -27.52 21.68 -36.49
CA TRP A 94 -27.87 20.84 -37.63
C TRP A 94 -29.00 19.87 -37.32
N SER A 95 -28.96 19.28 -36.13
CA SER A 95 -30.03 18.41 -35.63
C SER A 95 -30.09 18.51 -34.12
N PRO A 96 -31.15 19.15 -33.57
CA PRO A 96 -31.33 19.24 -32.12
C PRO A 96 -31.38 17.86 -31.45
N VAL A 97 -31.93 16.86 -32.15
CA VAL A 97 -32.02 15.48 -31.66
C VAL A 97 -30.64 14.84 -31.54
N LEU A 98 -29.80 14.93 -32.58
CA LEU A 98 -28.44 14.39 -32.53
C LEU A 98 -27.59 15.14 -31.51
N GLY A 99 -27.76 16.46 -31.40
CA GLY A 99 -27.11 17.28 -30.38
C GLY A 99 -27.47 16.82 -28.96
N PHE A 100 -28.75 16.60 -28.69
CA PHE A 100 -29.22 16.13 -27.39
C PHE A 100 -28.70 14.72 -27.07
N LEU A 101 -28.73 13.81 -28.03
CA LEU A 101 -28.17 12.46 -27.88
C LEU A 101 -26.68 12.50 -27.57
N PHE A 102 -25.91 13.37 -28.24
CA PHE A 102 -24.49 13.54 -27.96
C PHE A 102 -24.25 14.05 -26.54
N VAL A 103 -24.97 15.09 -26.10
CA VAL A 103 -24.87 15.64 -24.74
C VAL A 103 -25.20 14.57 -23.70
N MET A 104 -26.25 13.79 -23.91
CA MET A 104 -26.63 12.70 -23.00
C MET A 104 -25.57 11.60 -22.95
N MET A 105 -25.06 11.16 -24.10
CA MET A 105 -24.02 10.13 -24.17
C MET A 105 -22.71 10.57 -23.52
N PHE A 106 -22.28 11.82 -23.77
CA PHE A 106 -21.08 12.37 -23.16
C PHE A 106 -21.24 12.51 -21.65
N THR A 107 -22.35 13.09 -21.19
CA THR A 107 -22.64 13.28 -19.76
C THR A 107 -22.74 11.94 -19.02
N PHE A 108 -23.40 10.95 -19.63
CA PHE A 108 -23.50 9.60 -19.08
C PHE A 108 -22.14 8.90 -19.00
N SER A 109 -21.27 9.11 -20.00
CA SER A 109 -19.91 8.56 -20.01
C SER A 109 -19.07 9.15 -18.89
N VAL A 110 -19.13 10.47 -18.67
CA VAL A 110 -18.43 11.13 -17.55
C VAL A 110 -18.98 10.67 -16.21
N HIS A 111 -20.31 10.58 -16.07
CA HIS A 111 -20.93 10.07 -14.84
C HIS A 111 -20.52 8.63 -14.52
N SER A 112 -20.48 7.77 -15.54
CA SER A 112 -20.06 6.37 -15.40
C SER A 112 -18.58 6.26 -15.03
N TYR A 113 -17.73 7.10 -15.65
CA TYR A 113 -16.31 7.17 -15.33
C TYR A 113 -16.06 7.65 -13.90
N ASP A 114 -16.74 8.71 -13.48
CA ASP A 114 -16.64 9.27 -12.12
C ASP A 114 -17.09 8.24 -11.07
N ARG A 115 -18.21 7.55 -11.31
CA ARG A 115 -18.71 6.47 -10.44
C ARG A 115 -17.73 5.29 -10.34
N GLN A 116 -17.13 4.86 -11.46
CA GLN A 116 -16.15 3.78 -11.47
C GLN A 116 -14.85 4.19 -10.76
N HIS A 117 -14.40 5.42 -10.98
CA HIS A 117 -13.24 5.98 -10.30
C HIS A 117 -13.45 6.08 -8.78
N ASP A 118 -14.68 6.40 -8.36
CA ASP A 118 -15.06 6.43 -6.96
C ASP A 118 -15.22 5.05 -6.32
N GLU A 119 -15.67 4.04 -7.07
CA GLU A 119 -15.67 2.66 -6.59
C GLU A 119 -14.23 2.23 -6.26
N ILE A 120 -13.28 2.59 -7.13
CA ILE A 120 -11.84 2.36 -6.92
C ILE A 120 -11.33 3.17 -5.71
N ARG A 121 -11.69 4.46 -5.60
CA ARG A 121 -11.27 5.34 -4.48
C ARG A 121 -11.90 4.96 -3.13
N SER A 122 -13.14 4.50 -3.11
CA SER A 122 -13.84 4.05 -1.91
C SER A 122 -13.32 2.68 -1.44
N LEU A 123 -12.88 1.82 -2.35
CA LEU A 123 -12.10 0.63 -2.01
C LEU A 123 -10.75 1.03 -1.37
N GLU A 124 -10.10 2.09 -1.86
CA GLU A 124 -8.86 2.64 -1.27
C GLU A 124 -9.08 3.36 0.09
N LEU A 125 -10.25 3.97 0.32
CA LEU A 125 -10.56 4.73 1.57
C LEU A 125 -11.29 3.89 2.63
N GLY A 126 -12.09 2.89 2.25
CA GLY A 126 -12.69 1.91 3.16
C GLY A 126 -11.64 1.06 3.89
N VAL A 127 -10.49 0.87 3.25
CA VAL A 127 -9.23 0.41 3.83
C VAL A 127 -8.75 1.32 4.98
N GLY A 128 -8.98 2.62 4.91
CA GLY A 128 -8.57 3.65 5.88
C GLY A 128 -9.57 3.91 7.00
N ARG A 129 -10.90 3.91 6.74
CA ARG A 129 -11.92 4.10 7.80
C ARG A 129 -11.99 2.92 8.79
N SER A 130 -11.74 1.69 8.35
CA SER A 130 -11.61 0.53 9.26
C SER A 130 -10.39 0.63 10.20
N LEU A 131 -9.43 1.52 9.92
CA LEU A 131 -8.29 1.83 10.81
C LEU A 131 -8.58 3.02 11.73
N ALA A 132 -9.49 3.93 11.37
CA ALA A 132 -9.86 5.09 12.17
C ALA A 132 -10.90 4.74 13.27
N SER A 133 -11.87 3.85 12.99
CA SER A 133 -12.84 3.40 14.00
C SER A 133 -12.23 2.52 15.11
N VAL A 134 -10.96 2.11 14.95
CA VAL A 134 -10.20 1.37 15.99
C VAL A 134 -9.38 2.33 16.86
N SER A 135 -9.26 3.61 16.49
CA SER A 135 -8.48 4.61 17.23
C SER A 135 -9.25 5.29 18.36
N ASP A 136 -10.58 5.21 18.40
CA ASP A 136 -11.42 5.89 19.41
C ASP A 136 -11.88 4.98 20.57
N SER A 137 -11.48 3.71 20.61
CA SER A 137 -11.84 2.76 21.67
C SER A 137 -10.66 2.37 22.58
N GLY A 138 -9.78 3.33 22.90
CA GLY A 138 -8.50 3.05 23.58
C GLY A 138 -8.13 4.00 24.72
N ALA A 139 -9.09 4.41 25.56
CA ALA A 139 -8.80 5.05 26.85
C ALA A 139 -9.25 4.13 28.00
N TRP A 140 -8.57 2.99 28.15
CA TRP A 140 -8.59 2.21 29.40
C TRP A 140 -7.23 2.37 30.06
N VAL A 141 -7.19 3.23 31.07
CA VAL A 141 -6.07 3.38 32.00
C VAL A 141 -6.15 2.19 32.98
N PRO A 142 -5.13 1.32 33.11
CA PRO A 142 -5.14 0.29 34.12
C PRO A 142 -4.89 0.91 35.50
N ALA A 143 -5.76 0.58 36.45
CA ALA A 143 -5.60 0.89 37.86
C ALA A 143 -4.45 0.07 38.46
N ASP A 144 -3.52 0.75 39.13
CA ASP A 144 -2.45 0.19 39.93
C ASP A 144 -2.98 -0.62 41.13
N TYR A 145 -2.32 -1.75 41.43
CA TYR A 145 -2.29 -2.35 42.77
C TYR A 145 -0.84 -2.61 43.20
N PRO A 146 -0.55 -2.58 44.51
CA PRO A 146 0.73 -2.14 45.05
C PRO A 146 1.67 -3.30 45.38
N SER A 147 2.98 -3.02 45.34
CA SER A 147 3.98 -3.81 46.03
C SER A 147 4.84 -2.93 46.94
N VAL A 148 5.32 -3.57 48.00
CA VAL A 148 5.63 -3.01 49.31
C VAL A 148 7.07 -2.48 49.39
N ARG A 149 7.17 -1.23 49.86
CA ARG A 149 8.12 -0.65 50.84
C ARG A 149 9.59 -1.17 50.85
N ALA A 150 10.51 -0.30 50.46
CA ALA A 150 11.81 -0.14 51.13
C ALA A 150 12.28 1.33 51.05
N SER A 151 12.91 1.77 52.13
CA SER A 151 13.15 3.14 52.59
C SER A 151 14.37 3.86 51.95
N ARG A 152 14.13 5.10 51.45
CA ARG A 152 14.80 6.42 51.65
C ARG A 152 16.27 6.49 52.20
N PRO A 153 17.05 7.60 52.02
CA PRO A 153 16.67 8.94 51.47
C PRO A 153 17.78 9.78 50.72
N LEU A 154 17.39 11.02 50.32
CA LEU A 154 18.19 12.24 49.99
C LEU A 154 19.05 12.20 48.71
N GLY A 155 19.12 13.17 47.79
CA GLY A 155 18.60 14.53 47.63
C GLY A 155 19.38 15.16 46.44
N GLY A 156 18.77 16.01 45.60
CA GLY A 156 19.49 16.76 44.56
C GLY A 156 18.64 17.18 43.35
N PRO A 157 18.76 18.42 42.84
CA PRO A 157 17.72 19.10 42.07
C PRO A 157 17.76 18.89 40.55
N CYS A 158 16.58 18.96 39.91
CA CYS A 158 16.40 19.05 38.46
C CYS A 158 16.81 20.43 37.92
N PRO A 159 17.42 20.53 36.73
CA PRO A 159 17.37 21.74 35.93
C PRO A 159 16.20 21.67 34.94
N SER A 160 15.34 22.68 35.06
CA SER A 160 14.35 23.09 34.06
C SER A 160 15.06 23.60 32.79
N SER A 161 14.84 22.95 31.65
CA SER A 161 15.09 23.55 30.34
C SER A 161 13.89 23.38 29.43
N ALA A 162 13.17 24.49 29.25
CA ALA A 162 12.12 24.64 28.27
C ALA A 162 12.68 24.39 26.85
N HIS A 163 12.18 23.36 26.19
CA HIS A 163 12.31 23.20 24.74
C HIS A 163 10.96 23.48 24.08
N THR A 164 10.93 24.64 23.41
CA THR A 164 9.95 25.09 22.43
C THR A 164 9.67 23.99 21.40
N ARG A 165 8.60 23.22 21.62
CA ARG A 165 8.04 22.32 20.60
C ARG A 165 7.42 23.15 19.48
N ARG A 166 8.13 23.29 18.37
CA ARG A 166 7.52 23.70 17.09
C ARG A 166 6.42 22.69 16.71
N PRO A 167 5.28 23.12 16.18
CA PRO A 167 4.22 22.22 15.77
C PRO A 167 4.70 21.39 14.57
N ARG A 168 4.72 20.05 14.72
CA ARG A 168 4.90 19.12 13.61
C ARG A 168 3.71 19.29 12.66
N ARG A 169 3.97 19.77 11.43
CA ARG A 169 3.03 19.72 10.31
C ARG A 169 2.40 18.32 10.26
N ALA A 170 1.07 18.27 10.35
CA ALA A 170 0.31 17.05 10.15
C ALA A 170 0.64 16.49 8.76
N ARG A 171 1.23 15.29 8.71
CA ARG A 171 1.45 14.57 7.44
C ARG A 171 0.09 14.06 6.97
N SER A 172 -0.22 14.26 5.69
CA SER A 172 -1.40 13.67 5.04
C SER A 172 -1.45 12.15 5.27
N GLY A 173 -2.66 11.58 5.40
CA GLY A 173 -2.87 10.15 5.63
C GLY A 173 -2.18 9.24 4.61
N SER A 174 -2.06 9.68 3.36
CA SER A 174 -1.33 8.96 2.29
C SER A 174 0.18 8.89 2.56
N GLN A 175 0.77 9.95 3.11
CA GLN A 175 2.19 9.98 3.49
C GLN A 175 2.46 9.12 4.74
N LEU A 176 1.50 9.04 5.66
CA LEU A 176 1.58 8.18 6.84
C LEU A 176 1.51 6.70 6.46
N HIS A 177 0.55 6.30 5.61
CA HIS A 177 0.44 4.93 5.10
C HIS A 177 1.70 4.51 4.34
N ARG A 178 2.20 5.37 3.44
CA ARG A 178 3.45 5.15 2.70
C ARG A 178 4.67 5.01 3.61
N SER A 179 4.75 5.81 4.68
CA SER A 179 5.83 5.69 5.66
C SER A 179 5.77 4.42 6.52
N ARG A 180 4.59 3.79 6.63
CA ARG A 180 4.42 2.49 7.30
C ARG A 180 4.83 1.34 6.37
N ILE A 181 4.38 1.36 5.11
CA ILE A 181 4.74 0.35 4.10
C ILE A 181 6.25 0.35 3.79
N GLY A 182 6.90 1.52 3.88
CA GLY A 182 8.34 1.64 3.65
C GLY A 182 9.23 1.12 4.78
N ARG A 183 8.67 0.71 5.94
CA ARG A 183 9.48 0.15 7.03
C ARG A 183 9.68 -1.34 6.79
N ALA A 184 10.92 -1.75 6.54
CA ALA A 184 11.28 -3.16 6.64
C ALA A 184 11.11 -3.62 8.10
N PRO A 185 10.46 -4.78 8.34
CA PRO A 185 10.45 -5.40 9.65
C PRO A 185 11.88 -5.65 10.14
N ASN A 186 12.13 -5.37 11.42
CA ASN A 186 13.47 -5.54 11.99
C ASN A 186 13.70 -7.01 12.35
N PHE A 187 13.92 -7.86 11.33
CA PHE A 187 14.38 -9.22 11.54
C PHE A 187 15.89 -9.22 11.69
N ARG A 188 16.41 -9.74 12.82
CA ARG A 188 17.86 -9.90 13.00
C ARG A 188 18.38 -10.83 11.89
N PRO A 189 19.25 -10.36 10.99
CA PRO A 189 19.79 -11.22 9.94
C PRO A 189 20.67 -12.31 10.59
N SER A 190 20.58 -13.54 10.06
CA SER A 190 21.58 -14.57 10.34
C SER A 190 22.92 -14.10 9.79
N VAL A 191 23.92 -14.02 10.65
CA VAL A 191 25.27 -13.54 10.31
C VAL A 191 25.97 -14.59 9.45
N GLU A 192 25.83 -14.51 8.13
CA GLU A 192 26.73 -15.20 7.21
C GLU A 192 27.66 -14.18 6.55
N SER A 193 28.88 -14.16 7.07
CA SER A 193 29.99 -13.30 6.67
C SER A 193 30.62 -13.80 5.38
N SER A 194 30.60 -13.01 4.32
CA SER A 194 31.49 -13.18 3.15
C SER A 194 31.72 -11.83 2.49
N THR A 195 32.74 -11.10 2.93
CA THR A 195 33.04 -9.70 2.57
C THR A 195 33.03 -9.37 1.08
N MET A 196 33.29 -10.33 0.19
CA MET A 196 33.17 -10.15 -1.28
C MET A 196 31.74 -10.26 -1.82
N LEU A 197 30.87 -11.06 -1.19
CA LEU A 197 29.43 -11.08 -1.48
C LEU A 197 28.80 -9.70 -1.18
N HIS A 198 29.34 -9.00 -0.18
CA HIS A 198 28.78 -7.74 0.29
C HIS A 198 28.83 -6.60 -0.74
N SER A 199 29.85 -6.51 -1.61
CA SER A 199 29.96 -5.39 -2.57
C SER A 199 28.99 -5.53 -3.73
N SER A 200 29.02 -6.67 -4.42
CA SER A 200 28.08 -7.02 -5.51
C SER A 200 26.62 -6.87 -5.06
N VAL A 201 26.31 -7.38 -3.87
CA VAL A 201 24.93 -7.32 -3.34
C VAL A 201 24.53 -5.90 -2.94
N GLN A 202 25.45 -5.11 -2.37
CA GLN A 202 25.19 -3.70 -2.09
C GLN A 202 24.90 -2.91 -3.37
N ASP A 203 25.62 -3.18 -4.45
CA ASP A 203 25.39 -2.54 -5.74
C ASP A 203 24.01 -2.90 -6.30
N LYS A 204 23.60 -4.18 -6.23
CA LYS A 204 22.25 -4.61 -6.61
C LYS A 204 21.16 -3.93 -5.76
N CYS A 205 21.32 -3.86 -4.44
CA CYS A 205 20.42 -3.14 -3.54
C CYS A 205 20.34 -1.64 -3.88
N ARG A 206 21.48 -1.02 -4.19
CA ARG A 206 21.55 0.40 -4.58
C ARG A 206 20.84 0.65 -5.90
N ARG A 207 20.99 -0.24 -6.88
CA ARG A 207 20.28 -0.17 -8.17
C ARG A 207 18.76 -0.27 -7.99
N ILE A 208 18.28 -1.20 -7.18
CA ILE A 208 16.84 -1.30 -6.88
C ILE A 208 16.35 -0.04 -6.17
N SER A 209 17.10 0.47 -5.20
CA SER A 209 16.75 1.71 -4.49
C SER A 209 16.70 2.91 -5.43
N LEU A 210 17.63 3.00 -6.39
CA LEU A 210 17.64 4.03 -7.42
C LEU A 210 16.42 3.90 -8.34
N CYS A 211 16.08 2.70 -8.79
CA CYS A 211 14.89 2.46 -9.61
C CYS A 211 13.61 2.88 -8.87
N LEU A 212 13.48 2.46 -7.60
CA LEU A 212 12.38 2.86 -6.74
C LEU A 212 12.28 4.39 -6.58
N SER A 213 13.41 5.07 -6.36
CA SER A 213 13.41 6.54 -6.23
C SER A 213 12.94 7.25 -7.50
N LYS A 214 13.28 6.71 -8.68
CA LYS A 214 12.83 7.22 -9.98
C LYS A 214 11.34 6.98 -10.20
N LEU A 215 10.83 5.79 -9.83
CA LEU A 215 9.40 5.47 -9.83
C LEU A 215 8.61 6.34 -8.84
N ASP A 216 9.28 6.87 -7.82
CA ASP A 216 8.67 7.67 -6.76
C ASP A 216 8.67 9.18 -7.04
N ASN A 217 9.20 9.59 -8.20
CA ASN A 217 9.26 11.00 -8.58
C ASN A 217 7.83 11.55 -8.80
N ARG A 218 7.49 12.59 -8.04
CA ARG A 218 6.15 13.23 -8.02
C ARG A 218 5.70 13.72 -9.39
N LEU A 219 6.64 14.02 -10.28
CA LEU A 219 6.35 14.44 -11.66
C LEU A 219 5.84 13.31 -12.55
N VAL A 220 6.17 12.05 -12.25
CA VAL A 220 5.62 10.87 -12.97
C VAL A 220 4.14 10.62 -12.61
N ALA A 221 3.67 11.19 -11.50
CA ALA A 221 2.33 10.95 -10.96
C ALA A 221 1.19 11.77 -11.62
N THR A 222 1.48 12.61 -12.61
CA THR A 222 0.45 13.32 -13.39
C THR A 222 0.11 12.53 -14.66
N ASN A 223 -1.19 12.35 -14.95
CA ASN A 223 -1.70 11.43 -16.00
C ASN A 223 -1.10 11.65 -17.41
N LEU A 224 -0.73 12.89 -17.77
CA LEU A 224 -0.05 13.20 -19.04
C LEU A 224 1.42 12.73 -19.08
N ASN A 225 2.10 12.71 -17.93
CA ASN A 225 3.46 12.19 -17.83
C ASN A 225 3.48 10.66 -17.85
N HIS A 226 2.44 9.97 -17.39
CA HIS A 226 2.43 8.51 -17.41
C HIS A 226 2.51 7.94 -18.83
N MET A 227 1.97 8.64 -19.84
CA MET A 227 2.05 8.22 -21.24
C MET A 227 3.43 8.50 -21.86
N LEU A 228 3.99 9.68 -21.61
CA LEU A 228 5.30 10.08 -22.14
C LEU A 228 6.47 9.32 -21.49
N TRP A 229 6.31 8.92 -20.22
CA TRP A 229 7.31 8.20 -19.44
C TRP A 229 6.98 6.72 -19.24
N ALA A 230 5.99 6.19 -19.96
CA ALA A 230 5.52 4.80 -19.84
C ALA A 230 6.67 3.80 -20.06
N ASP A 231 7.46 4.01 -21.10
CA ASP A 231 8.59 3.13 -21.45
C ASP A 231 9.67 3.18 -20.35
N MET A 232 9.99 4.36 -19.82
CA MET A 232 10.93 4.49 -18.71
C MET A 232 10.43 3.75 -17.46
N VAL A 233 9.15 3.91 -17.09
CA VAL A 233 8.55 3.22 -15.93
C VAL A 233 8.61 1.71 -16.11
N GLN A 234 8.21 1.20 -17.27
CA GLN A 234 8.25 -0.23 -17.56
C GLN A 234 9.68 -0.79 -17.57
N ASN A 235 10.65 -0.04 -18.10
CA ASN A 235 12.05 -0.43 -18.08
C ASN A 235 12.61 -0.49 -16.64
N LEU A 236 12.23 0.45 -15.76
CA LEU A 236 12.63 0.44 -14.35
C LEU A 236 11.98 -0.73 -13.60
N GLU A 237 10.70 -1.00 -13.81
CA GLU A 237 10.00 -2.15 -13.22
C GLU A 237 10.59 -3.48 -13.69
N LYS A 238 10.89 -3.59 -14.99
CA LYS A 238 11.57 -4.74 -15.58
C LYS A 238 12.97 -4.94 -15.02
N GLU A 239 13.74 -3.86 -14.83
CA GLU A 239 15.07 -3.92 -14.22
C GLU A 239 15.00 -4.48 -12.80
N ILE A 240 14.07 -3.98 -11.98
CA ILE A 240 13.84 -4.50 -10.61
C ILE A 240 13.57 -6.01 -10.62
N VAL A 241 12.65 -6.45 -11.50
CA VAL A 241 12.28 -7.87 -11.60
C VAL A 241 13.46 -8.72 -12.04
N ASN A 242 14.24 -8.26 -13.02
CA ASN A 242 15.41 -8.99 -13.51
C ASN A 242 16.49 -9.11 -12.43
N ILE A 243 16.79 -8.04 -11.69
CA ILE A 243 17.78 -8.09 -10.59
C ILE A 243 17.41 -9.15 -9.56
N LEU A 244 16.13 -9.24 -9.18
CA LEU A 244 15.66 -10.24 -8.21
C LEU A 244 15.55 -11.65 -8.80
N SER A 245 15.23 -11.76 -10.09
CA SER A 245 15.19 -13.04 -10.80
C SER A 245 16.59 -13.66 -10.91
N ASP A 246 17.60 -12.85 -11.23
CA ASP A 246 18.96 -13.29 -11.57
C ASP A 246 19.90 -13.37 -10.35
N ALA A 247 19.45 -12.95 -9.16
CA ALA A 247 20.24 -13.03 -7.93
C ALA A 247 20.43 -14.48 -7.49
N ASP A 248 21.63 -14.84 -7.01
CA ASP A 248 21.88 -16.14 -6.38
C ASP A 248 20.99 -16.32 -5.12
N PRO A 249 20.58 -17.54 -4.72
CA PRO A 249 19.81 -17.76 -3.50
C PRO A 249 20.38 -17.08 -2.24
N SER A 250 21.71 -17.11 -2.05
CA SER A 250 22.37 -16.48 -0.90
C SER A 250 22.26 -14.95 -0.96
N GLU A 251 22.53 -14.38 -2.13
CA GLU A 251 22.39 -12.95 -2.41
C GLU A 251 20.94 -12.49 -2.20
N LEU A 252 19.96 -13.23 -2.74
CA LEU A 252 18.54 -12.92 -2.64
C LEU A 252 18.12 -12.81 -1.17
N ASN A 253 18.43 -13.82 -0.35
CA ASN A 253 18.08 -13.82 1.08
C ASN A 253 18.72 -12.66 1.86
N TYR A 254 19.89 -12.20 1.43
CA TYR A 254 20.55 -11.05 2.03
C TYR A 254 19.98 -9.70 1.56
N MET A 255 19.46 -9.64 0.33
CA MET A 255 18.88 -8.45 -0.28
C MET A 255 17.49 -8.11 0.26
N LEU A 256 16.62 -9.10 0.41
CA LEU A 256 15.19 -8.89 0.74
C LEU A 256 14.95 -8.07 2.02
N PRO A 257 15.70 -8.25 3.12
CA PRO A 257 15.54 -7.42 4.31
C PRO A 257 15.86 -5.94 4.09
N LYS A 258 16.65 -5.59 3.06
CA LYS A 258 17.16 -4.24 2.84
C LYS A 258 16.34 -3.39 1.88
N ILE A 259 15.54 -4.02 1.02
CA ILE A 259 14.90 -3.36 -0.14
C ILE A 259 13.52 -2.74 0.19
N GLY A 260 12.94 -3.05 1.36
CA GLY A 260 11.61 -2.54 1.72
C GLY A 260 10.52 -3.12 0.81
N LEU A 261 10.34 -4.44 0.86
CA LEU A 261 9.46 -5.20 -0.04
C LEU A 261 8.02 -4.68 -0.14
N GLY A 262 7.43 -4.20 0.96
CA GLY A 262 6.09 -3.62 0.94
C GLY A 262 6.00 -2.44 -0.03
N LEU A 263 6.99 -1.54 -0.02
CA LEU A 263 7.02 -0.39 -0.92
C LEU A 263 7.25 -0.82 -2.36
N LEU A 264 8.09 -1.83 -2.56
CA LEU A 264 8.34 -2.43 -3.88
C LEU A 264 7.05 -2.97 -4.49
N PHE A 265 6.30 -3.78 -3.75
CA PHE A 265 5.04 -4.37 -4.23
C PHE A 265 3.96 -3.31 -4.48
N TYR A 266 3.94 -2.26 -3.66
CA TYR A 266 3.05 -1.12 -3.86
C TYR A 266 3.38 -0.34 -5.14
N LYS A 267 4.67 -0.12 -5.42
CA LYS A 267 5.13 0.74 -6.51
C LYS A 267 5.16 0.07 -7.87
N VAL A 268 5.60 -1.19 -7.94
CA VAL A 268 5.60 -1.96 -9.19
C VAL A 268 4.15 -2.29 -9.53
N LYS A 269 3.68 -1.91 -10.72
CA LYS A 269 2.30 -2.14 -11.17
C LYS A 269 2.25 -3.06 -12.38
N ASP A 270 1.08 -3.65 -12.62
CA ASP A 270 0.79 -4.33 -13.87
C ASP A 270 0.20 -3.31 -14.85
N HIS A 271 0.80 -3.20 -16.03
CA HIS A 271 0.32 -2.42 -17.16
C HIS A 271 -0.34 -3.38 -18.15
N ALA A 272 -1.46 -3.95 -17.71
CA ALA A 272 -2.23 -4.92 -18.49
C ALA A 272 -2.75 -4.29 -19.81
N PRO A 273 -2.88 -5.09 -20.88
CA PRO A 273 -2.72 -6.54 -20.94
C PRO A 273 -1.30 -7.03 -21.28
N ILE A 274 -0.35 -6.13 -21.55
CA ILE A 274 0.94 -6.51 -22.16
C ILE A 274 2.01 -6.80 -21.10
N ASN A 275 2.08 -5.99 -20.03
CA ASN A 275 3.20 -6.03 -19.09
C ASN A 275 2.72 -6.29 -17.66
N LEU A 276 2.87 -7.54 -17.21
CA LEU A 276 2.47 -8.02 -15.90
C LEU A 276 3.67 -8.03 -14.92
N HIS A 277 4.29 -6.87 -14.69
CA HIS A 277 5.53 -6.77 -13.90
C HIS A 277 5.34 -7.12 -12.42
N ARG A 278 4.22 -6.72 -11.80
CA ARG A 278 3.92 -7.10 -10.40
C ARG A 278 3.63 -8.59 -10.32
N THR A 279 2.83 -9.13 -11.24
CA THR A 279 2.58 -10.58 -11.29
C THR A 279 3.89 -11.36 -11.45
N ARG A 280 4.80 -10.91 -12.35
CA ARG A 280 6.11 -11.54 -12.54
C ARG A 280 6.98 -11.44 -11.28
N LEU A 281 7.00 -10.29 -10.61
CA LEU A 281 7.71 -10.11 -9.33
C LEU A 281 7.22 -11.08 -8.26
N LEU A 282 5.90 -11.19 -8.11
CA LEU A 282 5.27 -12.10 -7.16
C LEU A 282 5.53 -13.57 -7.52
N ASN A 283 5.46 -13.95 -8.79
CA ASN A 283 5.81 -15.28 -9.25
C ASN A 283 7.27 -15.65 -8.94
N VAL A 284 8.21 -14.71 -9.10
CA VAL A 284 9.62 -14.96 -8.73
C VAL A 284 9.73 -15.26 -7.23
N LEU A 285 9.15 -14.43 -6.36
CA LEU A 285 9.38 -14.50 -4.92
C LEU A 285 8.48 -15.49 -4.16
N ALA A 286 7.25 -15.73 -4.63
CA ALA A 286 6.25 -16.51 -3.91
C ALA A 286 5.83 -17.81 -4.63
N ASP A 287 6.40 -18.09 -5.80
CA ASP A 287 6.14 -19.33 -6.55
C ASP A 287 7.43 -20.04 -6.96
N ASN A 288 8.14 -19.48 -7.95
CA ASN A 288 9.28 -20.15 -8.61
C ASN A 288 10.46 -20.36 -7.67
N ARG A 289 10.83 -19.33 -6.89
CA ARG A 289 12.02 -19.34 -6.03
C ARG A 289 11.71 -19.49 -4.55
N ILE A 290 10.51 -19.92 -4.20
CA ILE A 290 10.09 -20.07 -2.81
C ILE A 290 10.98 -21.06 -2.02
N SER A 291 11.54 -22.04 -2.73
CA SER A 291 12.48 -23.02 -2.19
C SER A 291 13.85 -22.41 -1.85
N ASP A 292 14.26 -21.37 -2.58
CA ASP A 292 15.54 -20.68 -2.39
C ASP A 292 15.48 -19.74 -1.16
N LEU A 293 14.28 -19.36 -0.73
CA LEU A 293 14.08 -18.44 0.39
C LEU A 293 14.21 -19.16 1.74
N ASN A 294 14.97 -18.56 2.65
CA ASN A 294 15.00 -18.92 4.05
C ASN A 294 13.73 -18.43 4.78
N VAL A 295 13.54 -18.87 6.03
CA VAL A 295 12.33 -18.58 6.80
C VAL A 295 12.11 -17.07 7.00
N THR A 296 13.19 -16.32 7.25
CA THR A 296 13.13 -14.86 7.42
C THR A 296 12.68 -14.16 6.15
N SER A 297 13.22 -14.54 4.99
CA SER A 297 12.82 -14.02 3.69
C SER A 297 11.39 -14.37 3.34
N ARG A 298 10.94 -15.59 3.63
CA ARG A 298 9.53 -15.98 3.48
C ARG A 298 8.61 -15.13 4.36
N ALA A 299 9.01 -14.86 5.60
CA ALA A 299 8.27 -13.98 6.51
C ALA A 299 8.17 -12.54 5.96
N LEU A 300 9.26 -12.03 5.37
CA LEU A 300 9.28 -10.71 4.73
C LEU A 300 8.37 -10.61 3.50
N VAL A 301 8.39 -11.62 2.63
CA VAL A 301 7.50 -11.66 1.46
C VAL A 301 6.04 -11.76 1.91
N LEU A 302 5.75 -12.60 2.91
CA LEU A 302 4.40 -12.75 3.46
C LEU A 302 3.91 -11.45 4.10
N ASP A 303 4.77 -10.78 4.87
CA ASP A 303 4.48 -9.48 5.46
C ASP A 303 4.20 -8.42 4.38
N ALA A 304 5.02 -8.35 3.33
CA ALA A 304 4.79 -7.42 2.22
C ALA A 304 3.44 -7.67 1.52
N LEU A 305 3.03 -8.93 1.36
CA LEU A 305 1.69 -9.28 0.84
C LEU A 305 0.58 -8.80 1.78
N GLN A 306 0.75 -8.95 3.10
CA GLN A 306 -0.22 -8.48 4.09
C GLN A 306 -0.31 -6.94 4.13
N GLN A 307 0.80 -6.24 3.94
CA GLN A 307 0.85 -4.78 3.87
C GLN A 307 0.14 -4.23 2.62
N LEU A 308 0.30 -4.91 1.46
CA LEU A 308 -0.42 -4.58 0.22
C LEU A 308 -1.92 -4.91 0.28
N LYS A 309 -2.31 -5.76 1.25
CA LYS A 309 -3.59 -6.47 1.33
C LYS A 309 -3.74 -7.51 0.22
N LEU A 310 -4.25 -8.69 0.57
CA LEU A 310 -4.42 -9.78 -0.39
C LEU A 310 -5.43 -9.46 -1.50
N SER A 311 -6.34 -8.50 -1.30
CA SER A 311 -7.28 -8.07 -2.34
C SER A 311 -6.64 -7.26 -3.47
N ALA A 312 -5.39 -6.78 -3.29
CA ALA A 312 -4.74 -5.92 -4.28
C ALA A 312 -4.25 -6.66 -5.53
N HIS A 313 -4.15 -7.99 -5.49
CA HIS A 313 -3.81 -8.82 -6.63
C HIS A 313 -4.57 -10.15 -6.55
N LYS A 314 -5.16 -10.56 -7.67
CA LYS A 314 -6.05 -11.74 -7.75
C LYS A 314 -5.45 -13.03 -7.17
N ASP A 315 -4.14 -13.22 -7.37
CA ASP A 315 -3.43 -14.44 -6.93
C ASP A 315 -2.74 -14.30 -5.57
N SER A 316 -2.91 -13.19 -4.84
CA SER A 316 -2.22 -12.95 -3.57
C SER A 316 -2.55 -13.98 -2.49
N GLU A 317 -3.79 -14.46 -2.41
CA GLU A 317 -4.17 -15.55 -1.49
C GLU A 317 -3.43 -16.84 -1.85
N THR A 318 -3.31 -17.15 -3.14
CA THR A 318 -2.56 -18.30 -3.65
C THR A 318 -1.07 -18.19 -3.32
N TYR A 319 -0.46 -17.00 -3.46
CA TYR A 319 0.92 -16.78 -3.06
C TYR A 319 1.14 -16.94 -1.55
N ALA A 320 0.26 -16.38 -0.73
CA ALA A 320 0.31 -16.56 0.72
C ALA A 320 0.19 -18.04 1.11
N LYS A 321 -0.73 -18.77 0.47
CA LYS A 321 -0.88 -20.23 0.60
C LYS A 321 0.41 -20.96 0.29
N LYS A 322 1.02 -20.69 -0.88
CA LYS A 322 2.27 -21.35 -1.30
C LYS A 322 3.39 -21.15 -0.28
N ILE A 323 3.56 -19.94 0.25
CA ILE A 323 4.57 -19.62 1.28
C ILE A 323 4.37 -20.44 2.55
N ILE A 324 3.12 -20.54 3.03
CA ILE A 324 2.82 -21.30 4.24
C ILE A 324 3.01 -22.80 4.01
N LEU A 325 2.46 -23.35 2.92
CA LEU A 325 2.53 -24.78 2.60
C LEU A 325 3.97 -25.26 2.35
N LYS A 326 4.84 -24.39 1.81
CA LYS A 326 6.26 -24.70 1.62
C LYS A 326 7.02 -24.81 2.94
N THR A 327 6.54 -24.15 4.00
CA THR A 327 7.23 -24.07 5.29
C THR A 327 6.71 -25.16 6.23
N LYS A 328 7.61 -25.94 6.83
CA LYS A 328 7.29 -27.17 7.57
C LYS A 328 8.00 -27.23 8.91
N GLY A 329 7.49 -28.03 9.84
CA GLY A 329 8.17 -28.28 11.12
C GLY A 329 8.52 -26.99 11.87
N ASP A 330 9.72 -26.95 12.45
CA ASP A 330 10.22 -25.78 13.21
C ASP A 330 10.19 -24.47 12.40
N ASP A 331 10.47 -24.53 11.10
CA ASP A 331 10.45 -23.35 10.23
C ASP A 331 9.07 -22.70 10.19
N LEU A 332 7.99 -23.49 10.29
CA LEU A 332 6.62 -22.94 10.31
C LEU A 332 6.34 -22.21 11.62
N SER A 333 6.83 -22.76 12.73
CA SER A 333 6.76 -22.11 14.04
C SER A 333 7.60 -20.82 14.08
N GLU A 334 8.75 -20.82 13.42
CA GLU A 334 9.60 -19.64 13.27
C GLU A 334 8.97 -18.60 12.34
N LEU A 335 8.40 -19.00 11.20
CA LEU A 335 7.65 -18.12 10.29
C LEU A 335 6.53 -17.39 11.04
N LYS A 336 5.73 -18.12 11.82
CA LYS A 336 4.71 -17.51 12.69
C LYS A 336 5.33 -16.53 13.66
N SER A 337 6.36 -16.95 14.37
CA SER A 337 7.00 -16.13 15.40
C SER A 337 7.52 -14.82 14.82
N LEU A 338 8.16 -14.86 13.66
CA LEU A 338 8.64 -13.67 12.95
C LEU A 338 7.45 -12.80 12.50
N THR A 339 6.39 -13.41 11.98
CA THR A 339 5.21 -12.68 11.51
C THR A 339 4.43 -12.03 12.67
N ASP A 340 4.40 -12.64 13.85
CA ASP A 340 3.62 -12.08 14.97
C ASP A 340 4.45 -11.13 15.86
N ALA A 341 5.78 -11.29 15.89
CA ALA A 341 6.67 -10.47 16.74
C ALA A 341 6.93 -9.05 16.21
N LYS A 342 6.36 -8.66 15.06
CA LYS A 342 6.54 -7.32 14.46
C LYS A 342 5.89 -6.20 15.28
N GLY A 343 4.90 -6.52 16.12
CA GLY A 343 4.12 -5.53 16.86
C GLY A 343 3.18 -4.71 15.97
N ASP A 344 2.80 -5.26 14.82
CA ASP A 344 1.78 -4.71 13.93
C ASP A 344 0.52 -5.58 13.91
N ILE A 345 -0.49 -5.15 13.14
CA ILE A 345 -1.72 -5.91 12.99
C ILE A 345 -1.57 -7.14 12.08
N HIS A 346 -0.44 -7.29 11.37
CA HIS A 346 -0.24 -8.27 10.30
C HIS A 346 0.29 -9.59 10.86
N SER A 347 -0.51 -10.22 11.72
CA SER A 347 -0.27 -11.55 12.29
C SER A 347 -0.74 -12.68 11.38
N ILE A 348 -0.26 -13.91 11.61
CA ILE A 348 -0.78 -15.11 10.92
C ILE A 348 -2.26 -15.32 11.24
N HIS A 349 -2.70 -15.02 12.46
CA HIS A 349 -4.11 -15.12 12.82
C HIS A 349 -4.98 -14.21 11.95
N LYS A 350 -4.61 -12.93 11.81
CA LYS A 350 -5.32 -12.01 10.92
C LYS A 350 -5.27 -12.50 9.46
N LEU A 351 -4.11 -12.97 9.01
CA LEU A 351 -3.95 -13.49 7.65
C LEU A 351 -4.98 -14.57 7.33
N VAL A 352 -5.03 -15.61 8.17
CA VAL A 352 -5.84 -16.81 7.93
C VAL A 352 -7.33 -16.55 8.10
N TYR A 353 -7.73 -15.85 9.17
CA TYR A 353 -9.15 -15.71 9.50
C TYR A 353 -9.82 -14.47 8.91
N ARG A 354 -9.06 -13.41 8.62
CA ARG A 354 -9.60 -12.13 8.14
C ARG A 354 -9.20 -11.80 6.71
N ASP A 355 -7.93 -11.99 6.35
CA ASP A 355 -7.42 -11.51 5.07
C ASP A 355 -7.69 -12.50 3.92
N ILE A 356 -7.52 -13.81 4.14
CA ILE A 356 -7.89 -14.85 3.17
C ILE A 356 -9.42 -14.98 3.11
N LYS A 357 -10.00 -14.73 1.93
CA LYS A 357 -11.45 -14.79 1.68
C LYS A 357 -11.87 -16.14 1.13
N ASP A 358 -11.05 -16.76 0.30
CA ASP A 358 -11.36 -18.07 -0.26
C ASP A 358 -11.34 -19.14 0.84
N VAL A 359 -12.48 -19.80 1.01
CA VAL A 359 -12.67 -20.86 2.00
C VAL A 359 -11.75 -22.05 1.71
N ALA A 360 -11.60 -22.43 0.43
CA ALA A 360 -10.77 -23.57 0.04
C ALA A 360 -9.29 -23.31 0.36
N VAL A 361 -8.78 -22.11 0.03
CA VAL A 361 -7.41 -21.69 0.36
C VAL A 361 -7.18 -21.70 1.87
N ARG A 362 -8.12 -21.16 2.65
CA ARG A 362 -8.05 -21.15 4.12
C ARG A 362 -8.03 -22.55 4.71
N GLU A 363 -8.88 -23.45 4.22
CA GLU A 363 -8.93 -24.84 4.68
C GLU A 363 -7.64 -25.60 4.40
N GLU A 364 -7.04 -25.41 3.21
CA GLU A 364 -5.74 -26.00 2.88
C GLU A 364 -4.64 -25.51 3.82
N VAL A 365 -4.61 -24.21 4.12
CA VAL A 365 -3.65 -23.61 5.05
C VAL A 365 -3.83 -24.16 6.47
N LEU A 366 -5.06 -24.21 6.97
CA LEU A 366 -5.37 -24.75 8.30
C LEU A 366 -5.02 -26.24 8.42
N LYS A 367 -5.37 -27.04 7.40
CA LYS A 367 -5.03 -28.47 7.34
C LYS A 367 -3.52 -28.69 7.37
N HIS A 368 -2.76 -27.88 6.62
CA HIS A 368 -1.30 -27.93 6.65
C HIS A 368 -0.75 -27.61 8.05
N ILE A 369 -1.22 -26.52 8.66
CA ILE A 369 -0.80 -26.12 10.02
C ILE A 369 -1.09 -27.23 11.03
N ALA A 370 -2.30 -27.79 11.02
CA ALA A 370 -2.70 -28.89 11.90
C ALA A 370 -1.81 -30.13 11.70
N ASN A 371 -1.55 -30.52 10.46
CA ASN A 371 -0.67 -31.65 10.16
C ASN A 371 0.76 -31.42 10.67
N GLN A 372 1.32 -30.21 10.49
CA GLN A 372 2.64 -29.89 11.02
C GLN A 372 2.65 -29.91 12.55
N ALA A 373 1.60 -29.42 13.21
CA ALA A 373 1.47 -29.47 14.66
C ALA A 373 1.43 -30.92 15.19
N LYS A 374 0.69 -31.83 14.53
CA LYS A 374 0.68 -33.27 14.86
C LYS A 374 2.06 -33.91 14.78
N VAL A 375 2.78 -33.64 13.69
CA VAL A 375 4.14 -34.17 13.48
C VAL A 375 5.07 -33.66 14.59
N GLN A 376 5.01 -32.37 14.91
CA GLN A 376 5.80 -31.79 16.01
C GLN A 376 5.45 -32.42 17.36
N ALA A 377 4.16 -32.58 17.67
CA ALA A 377 3.70 -33.21 18.91
C ALA A 377 4.17 -34.66 19.03
N ALA A 378 4.15 -35.43 17.93
CA ALA A 378 4.68 -36.78 17.88
C ALA A 378 6.18 -36.83 18.19
N HIS A 379 6.98 -35.92 17.60
CA HIS A 379 8.42 -35.81 17.89
C HIS A 379 8.72 -35.51 19.37
N MET A 380 7.87 -34.72 20.01
CA MET A 380 7.96 -34.40 21.45
C MET A 380 7.61 -35.63 22.31
N ARG A 381 6.50 -36.32 22.01
CA ARG A 381 6.06 -37.52 22.75
C ARG A 381 7.09 -38.64 22.68
N LEU A 382 7.72 -38.83 21.51
CA LEU A 382 8.70 -39.88 21.28
C LEU A 382 10.12 -39.53 21.80
N GLY A 383 10.32 -38.35 22.39
CA GLY A 383 11.63 -37.95 22.93
C GLY A 383 12.75 -37.90 21.89
N THR A 384 12.40 -37.75 20.61
CA THR A 384 13.38 -37.77 19.51
C THR A 384 14.45 -36.69 19.69
N ARG A 385 15.63 -36.85 19.07
CA ARG A 385 16.69 -35.82 19.10
C ARG A 385 16.18 -34.44 18.68
N THR A 386 15.22 -34.39 17.74
CA THR A 386 14.52 -33.18 17.31
C THR A 386 13.62 -32.62 18.42
N GLY A 387 12.85 -33.46 19.12
CA GLY A 387 12.04 -33.06 20.28
C GLY A 387 12.87 -32.58 21.47
N SER A 388 13.99 -33.24 21.75
CA SER A 388 14.95 -32.85 22.81
C SER A 388 15.65 -31.52 22.51
N ARG A 389 16.05 -31.25 21.25
CA ARG A 389 16.52 -29.92 20.83
C ARG A 389 15.45 -28.83 20.98
N ARG A 390 14.17 -29.21 20.96
CA ARG A 390 13.02 -28.33 21.09
C ARG A 390 12.69 -27.99 22.54
N SER A 391 12.89 -28.90 23.50
CA SER A 391 12.61 -28.65 24.92
C SER A 391 13.49 -27.53 25.52
N GLY A 392 14.67 -27.29 24.94
CA GLY A 392 15.54 -26.17 25.28
C GLY A 392 15.15 -24.81 24.67
N LYS A 393 14.15 -24.74 23.78
CA LYS A 393 13.64 -23.49 23.19
C LYS A 393 12.31 -23.12 23.84
N ALA A 394 12.17 -21.86 24.29
CA ALA A 394 10.91 -21.36 24.84
C ALA A 394 9.76 -21.58 23.83
N TRP A 395 8.73 -22.30 24.27
CA TRP A 395 7.59 -22.70 23.44
C TRP A 395 6.92 -21.51 22.77
N ARG A 396 6.58 -21.63 21.48
CA ARG A 396 5.69 -20.72 20.76
C ARG A 396 4.67 -21.56 19.99
N LYS A 397 3.49 -21.79 20.59
CA LYS A 397 2.39 -22.53 19.94
C LYS A 397 1.90 -21.76 18.71
N ILE A 398 1.44 -22.49 17.68
CA ILE A 398 0.97 -21.89 16.42
C ILE A 398 -0.42 -21.23 16.54
N LEU A 399 -1.19 -21.61 17.56
CA LEU A 399 -2.41 -20.95 18.02
C LEU A 399 -2.31 -20.98 19.56
N SER A 400 -1.90 -19.89 20.22
CA SER A 400 -1.71 -19.88 21.69
C SER A 400 -2.84 -19.21 22.45
N ASP A 401 -3.43 -18.14 21.91
CA ASP A 401 -4.14 -17.22 22.82
C ASP A 401 -5.52 -17.72 23.26
N VAL A 402 -6.20 -18.51 22.43
CA VAL A 402 -7.50 -19.11 22.78
C VAL A 402 -7.29 -20.37 23.66
N ASP A 403 -6.30 -21.20 23.33
CA ASP A 403 -6.02 -22.44 24.06
C ASP A 403 -5.44 -22.20 25.45
N ASP A 404 -4.58 -21.19 25.62
CA ASP A 404 -3.99 -20.86 26.93
C ASP A 404 -5.05 -20.29 27.88
N THR A 405 -6.02 -19.54 27.36
CA THR A 405 -7.17 -19.04 28.13
C THR A 405 -8.12 -20.18 28.51
N LEU A 406 -8.33 -21.17 27.63
CA LEU A 406 -9.15 -22.34 27.93
C LEU A 406 -8.45 -23.31 28.89
N THR A 407 -7.13 -23.51 28.78
CA THR A 407 -6.38 -24.35 29.73
C THR A 407 -6.18 -23.70 31.10
N SER A 408 -6.13 -22.37 31.19
CA SER A 408 -6.14 -21.69 32.49
C SER A 408 -7.52 -21.68 33.17
N SER A 409 -8.60 -21.72 32.37
CA SER A 409 -9.98 -21.61 32.86
C SER A 409 -10.66 -22.97 33.09
N ALA A 410 -10.19 -24.05 32.46
CA ALA A 410 -10.78 -25.40 32.55
C ALA A 410 -10.25 -26.23 33.74
N ARG A 411 -10.08 -25.62 34.93
CA ARG A 411 -9.87 -26.37 36.18
C ARG A 411 -11.14 -27.01 36.75
N ASN A 412 -12.29 -26.87 36.08
CA ASN A 412 -13.54 -27.51 36.49
C ASN A 412 -13.88 -28.68 35.54
N ALA A 413 -13.88 -29.89 36.11
CA ALA A 413 -13.80 -31.19 35.47
C ALA A 413 -15.09 -31.66 34.75
N SER A 414 -15.68 -30.88 33.85
CA SER A 414 -16.86 -31.35 33.10
C SER A 414 -16.89 -30.99 31.61
N THR A 415 -15.84 -30.36 31.07
CA THR A 415 -15.76 -29.95 29.66
C THR A 415 -14.64 -30.66 28.89
N LEU A 416 -14.21 -31.83 29.34
CA LEU A 416 -13.14 -32.61 28.71
C LEU A 416 -13.60 -33.48 27.52
N LEU A 417 -14.90 -33.57 27.25
CA LEU A 417 -15.45 -34.49 26.24
C LEU A 417 -15.69 -33.87 24.85
N LEU A 418 -15.46 -32.57 24.66
CA LEU A 418 -15.70 -31.89 23.38
C LEU A 418 -14.42 -31.44 22.65
N CYS A 419 -13.24 -31.53 23.27
CA CYS A 419 -11.96 -31.15 22.67
C CYS A 419 -11.16 -32.29 22.02
N GLU A 420 -11.62 -33.55 22.10
CA GLU A 420 -10.85 -34.70 21.57
C GLU A 420 -11.01 -34.97 20.06
N VAL A 421 -11.90 -34.27 19.35
CA VAL A 421 -12.22 -34.60 17.94
C VAL A 421 -11.70 -33.58 16.91
N LEU A 422 -11.09 -32.48 17.33
CA LEU A 422 -10.45 -31.51 16.41
C LEU A 422 -9.01 -31.19 16.82
N VAL A 423 -8.21 -32.23 17.04
CA VAL A 423 -6.74 -32.15 17.01
C VAL A 423 -6.19 -32.88 15.81
#